data_AF-A0A8J7YQF9-F1
#
_entry.id   AF-A0A8J7YQF9-F1
#
_cell.length_a   1.000
_cell.length_b   1.000
_cell.length_c   1.000
_cell.angle_alpha   90.00
_cell.angle_beta   90.00
_cell.angle_gamma   90.00
#
_symmetry.space_group_name_H-M   'P 1'
#
loop_
_entity.id
_entity.type
_entity.pdbx_description
1 polymer ?
#
loop_
_entity_poly.entity_id
_entity_poly.type
_entity_poly.pdbx_seq_one_letter_code
_entity_poly.pdbx_strand_id
1 'polypeptide(L)'
;VALYSVMMPSLFYWEAGGSDLLFGLTLAFEMVLFFDAVLEYRRFDTSSRLNWLEKPWWTVSLLFLVFVSEYFMGATLDVQYYGVAFLLSSDAVSLTGPAISIMSKAAYDFIMYVSLVTNSAWFYIMMGSEMGFLVFMQIRRVKQLETKVRLSLVIVAYALYTVFFPYFFFPRAYLPRVPFLGWNMGLGTTGPAAPLFLVAIIATYLISGLLAFLFGGRQVCSLFCSAALMYQGTFYDAAKGFNRKTSLSKRLARNGLSRTYVIVSSLVWLSMISTAAISYLDYTGVTNISVFGEDPLVFAYSFYLNFLWYIIFITIPFVGSYGCVTTGMCSWGMFNQFVGRLGFWRLKAKDPYECVRCKTKDCVAACPVGLTAIPGSFIRTGEFRSYKCIGVGECASACPVDNILFYDVRHFIRDHISRRKGIEEPSVLGTARTPTLEHMDDGESIHASPRRLR
;
A
#
# COMPACT_ATOMS: atom_id res chain seq x y z
N VAL A 1 -19.17 13.21 -8.18
CA VAL A 1 -17.93 13.29 -7.38
C VAL A 1 -17.62 14.71 -6.96
N ALA A 2 -17.30 15.66 -7.85
CA ALA A 2 -16.95 17.03 -7.43
C ALA A 2 -17.99 17.68 -6.49
N LEU A 3 -19.29 17.62 -6.81
CA LEU A 3 -20.34 18.13 -5.92
C LEU A 3 -20.39 17.41 -4.57
N TYR A 4 -20.29 16.08 -4.58
CA TYR A 4 -20.24 15.26 -3.37
C TYR A 4 -19.02 15.63 -2.48
N SER A 5 -17.87 15.94 -3.10
CA SER A 5 -16.67 16.41 -2.42
C SER A 5 -16.79 17.80 -1.82
N VAL A 6 -17.77 18.59 -2.24
CA VAL A 6 -18.13 19.87 -1.61
C VAL A 6 -19.18 19.64 -0.53
N MET A 7 -20.16 18.76 -0.79
CA MET A 7 -21.24 18.46 0.14
C MET A 7 -20.75 17.85 1.46
N MET A 8 -19.83 16.89 1.42
CA MET A 8 -19.31 16.26 2.65
C MET A 8 -18.64 17.28 3.59
N PRO A 9 -17.72 18.17 3.13
CA PRO A 9 -17.22 19.26 3.96
C PRO A 9 -18.32 20.22 4.45
N SER A 10 -19.33 20.51 3.63
CA SER A 10 -20.45 21.37 4.04
C SER A 10 -21.27 20.74 5.17
N LEU A 11 -21.53 19.43 5.08
CA LEU A 11 -22.21 18.66 6.13
C LEU A 11 -21.39 18.66 7.43
N PHE A 12 -20.09 18.39 7.33
CA PHE A 12 -19.18 18.48 8.47
C PHE A 12 -19.20 19.87 9.11
N TYR A 13 -19.14 20.94 8.32
CA TYR A 13 -19.18 22.31 8.82
C TYR A 13 -20.52 22.67 9.45
N TRP A 14 -21.62 22.15 8.91
CA TRP A 14 -22.95 22.29 9.50
C TRP A 14 -23.02 21.63 10.87
N GLU A 15 -22.52 20.41 11.02
CA GLU A 15 -22.48 19.71 12.32
C GLU A 15 -21.55 20.38 13.34
N ALA A 16 -20.40 20.87 12.88
CA ALA A 16 -19.42 21.50 13.76
C ALA A 16 -19.77 22.95 14.15
N GLY A 17 -20.37 23.71 13.23
CA GLY A 17 -20.54 25.16 13.36
C GLY A 17 -21.99 25.68 13.24
N GLY A 18 -22.96 24.82 12.95
CA GLY A 18 -24.39 25.16 12.87
C GLY A 18 -24.77 26.00 11.65
N SER A 19 -23.97 26.04 10.59
CA SER A 19 -24.26 26.83 9.39
C SER A 19 -25.11 26.04 8.38
N ASP A 20 -26.41 26.34 8.34
CA ASP A 20 -27.38 25.63 7.48
C ASP A 20 -27.23 25.98 5.99
N LEU A 21 -26.79 27.21 5.69
CA LEU A 21 -26.82 27.76 4.33
C LEU A 21 -25.93 26.97 3.36
N LEU A 22 -24.69 26.70 3.77
CA LEU A 22 -23.71 26.03 2.90
C LEU A 22 -24.16 24.60 2.59
N PHE A 23 -24.63 23.88 3.61
CA PHE A 23 -25.15 22.52 3.47
C PHE A 23 -26.40 22.49 2.58
N GLY A 24 -27.38 23.36 2.83
CA GLY A 24 -28.60 23.46 2.04
C GLY A 24 -28.33 23.76 0.56
N LEU A 25 -27.40 24.67 0.26
CA LEU A 25 -27.00 24.95 -1.13
C LEU A 25 -26.36 23.72 -1.79
N THR A 26 -25.42 23.05 -1.12
CA THR A 26 -24.77 21.86 -1.69
C THR A 26 -25.75 20.71 -1.92
N LEU A 27 -26.72 20.51 -1.02
CA LEU A 27 -27.76 19.51 -1.17
C LEU A 27 -28.66 19.83 -2.36
N ALA A 28 -29.08 21.10 -2.51
CA ALA A 28 -29.87 21.53 -3.66
C ALA A 28 -29.13 21.30 -4.99
N PHE A 29 -27.83 21.62 -5.05
CA PHE A 29 -27.00 21.34 -6.24
C PHE A 29 -26.88 19.84 -6.53
N GLU A 30 -26.70 19.00 -5.51
CA GLU A 30 -26.66 17.56 -5.69
C GLU A 30 -27.99 17.01 -6.20
N MET A 31 -29.11 17.46 -5.64
CA MET A 31 -30.45 17.07 -6.11
C MET A 31 -30.68 17.49 -7.57
N VAL A 32 -30.29 18.72 -7.94
CA VAL A 32 -30.38 19.18 -9.33
C VAL A 32 -29.55 18.30 -10.25
N LEU A 33 -28.31 17.96 -9.89
CA LEU A 33 -27.46 17.08 -10.70
C LEU A 33 -28.00 15.64 -10.76
N PHE A 34 -28.57 15.13 -9.67
CA PHE A 34 -29.24 13.84 -9.65
C PHE A 34 -30.43 13.82 -10.61
N PHE A 35 -31.29 14.84 -10.56
CA PHE A 35 -32.44 14.94 -11.47
C PHE A 35 -32.00 15.13 -12.91
N ASP A 36 -30.99 15.97 -13.19
CA ASP A 36 -30.40 16.11 -14.53
C ASP A 36 -29.89 14.76 -15.06
N ALA A 37 -29.15 14.02 -14.24
CA ALA A 37 -28.62 12.72 -14.61
C ALA A 37 -29.72 11.67 -14.87
N VAL A 38 -30.80 11.68 -14.09
CA VAL A 38 -31.95 10.78 -14.27
C VAL A 38 -32.75 11.14 -15.51
N LEU A 39 -33.02 12.43 -15.73
CA LEU A 39 -33.81 12.92 -16.85
C LEU A 39 -33.06 12.75 -18.19
N GLU A 40 -31.74 12.91 -18.18
CA GLU A 40 -30.90 12.82 -19.38
C GLU A 40 -30.05 11.53 -19.43
N TYR A 41 -30.58 10.40 -18.95
CA TYR A 41 -29.85 9.14 -18.84
C TYR A 41 -29.14 8.72 -20.16
N ARG A 42 -29.67 9.11 -21.32
CA ARG A 42 -29.11 8.82 -22.65
C ARG A 42 -27.74 9.47 -22.90
N ARG A 43 -27.39 10.56 -22.21
CA ARG A 43 -26.04 11.16 -22.29
C ARG A 43 -24.95 10.23 -21.76
N PHE A 44 -25.28 9.37 -20.79
CA PHE A 44 -24.34 8.39 -20.25
C PHE A 44 -24.12 7.18 -21.17
N ASP A 45 -25.08 6.87 -22.02
CA ASP A 45 -25.01 5.73 -22.96
C ASP A 45 -24.20 6.08 -24.24
N THR A 46 -24.20 7.36 -24.62
CA THR A 46 -23.61 7.85 -25.88
C THR A 46 -22.24 8.49 -25.73
N SER A 47 -21.79 8.81 -24.51
CA SER A 47 -20.48 9.40 -24.30
C SER A 47 -19.38 8.39 -24.65
N SER A 48 -18.43 8.81 -25.51
CA SER A 48 -17.23 8.04 -25.79
C SER A 48 -16.58 7.65 -24.46
N ARG A 49 -16.50 6.35 -24.17
CA ARG A 49 -15.95 5.85 -22.90
C ARG A 49 -14.54 6.40 -22.72
N LEU A 50 -14.40 7.48 -21.96
CA LEU A 50 -13.11 8.09 -21.65
C LEU A 50 -12.28 7.05 -20.91
N ASN A 51 -11.19 6.60 -21.54
CA ASN A 51 -10.25 5.71 -20.89
C ASN A 51 -9.48 6.50 -19.82
N TRP A 52 -10.00 6.52 -18.60
CA TRP A 52 -9.41 7.26 -17.47
C TRP A 52 -7.95 6.87 -17.24
N LEU A 53 -7.57 5.62 -17.52
CA LEU A 53 -6.18 5.17 -17.44
C LEU A 53 -5.24 5.96 -18.37
N GLU A 54 -5.72 6.54 -19.46
CA GLU A 54 -4.91 7.34 -20.40
C GLU A 54 -4.63 8.75 -19.91
N LYS A 55 -5.45 9.29 -19.01
CA LYS A 55 -5.37 10.68 -18.56
C LYS A 55 -4.97 10.75 -17.08
N PRO A 56 -3.67 10.79 -16.74
CA PRO A 56 -3.21 10.72 -15.36
C PRO A 56 -3.72 11.88 -14.50
N TRP A 57 -3.72 13.11 -15.02
CA TRP A 57 -4.25 14.28 -14.31
C TRP A 57 -5.73 14.15 -13.95
N TRP A 58 -6.55 13.64 -14.87
CA TRP A 58 -7.96 13.39 -14.59
C TRP A 58 -8.16 12.33 -13.51
N THR A 59 -7.35 11.27 -13.53
CA THR A 59 -7.39 10.24 -12.49
C THR A 59 -6.94 10.79 -11.13
N VAL A 60 -5.90 11.63 -11.09
CA VAL A 60 -5.45 12.29 -9.86
C VAL A 60 -6.54 13.21 -9.29
N SER A 61 -7.17 14.03 -10.13
CA SER A 61 -8.27 14.88 -9.68
C SER A 61 -9.45 14.06 -9.15
N LEU A 62 -9.79 12.95 -9.82
CA LEU A 62 -10.83 12.04 -9.35
C LEU A 62 -10.47 11.44 -7.98
N LEU A 63 -9.27 10.89 -7.83
CA LEU A 63 -8.79 10.31 -6.57
C LEU A 63 -8.72 11.35 -5.44
N PHE A 64 -8.29 12.57 -5.74
CA PHE A 64 -8.26 13.67 -4.79
C PHE A 64 -9.66 14.04 -4.31
N LEU A 65 -10.61 14.19 -5.24
CA LEU A 65 -12.00 14.50 -4.90
C LEU A 65 -12.66 13.38 -4.09
N VAL A 66 -12.44 12.12 -4.47
CA VAL A 66 -12.90 10.95 -3.70
C VAL A 66 -12.31 10.98 -2.30
N PHE A 67 -11.00 11.16 -2.16
CA PHE A 67 -10.34 11.27 -0.85
C PHE A 67 -10.91 12.39 0.00
N VAL A 68 -11.11 13.60 -0.55
CA VAL A 68 -11.72 14.72 0.18
C VAL A 68 -13.12 14.35 0.67
N SER A 69 -13.91 13.68 -0.18
CA SER A 69 -15.27 13.27 0.20
C SER A 69 -15.25 12.24 1.33
N GLU A 70 -14.45 11.18 1.19
CA GLU A 70 -14.30 10.11 2.20
C GLU A 70 -13.73 10.66 3.52
N TYR A 71 -12.75 11.57 3.43
CA TYR A 71 -12.15 12.24 4.57
C TYR A 71 -13.21 12.98 5.41
N PHE A 72 -13.99 13.84 4.76
CA PHE A 72 -15.02 14.60 5.48
C PHE A 72 -16.17 13.72 5.93
N MET A 73 -16.57 12.71 5.15
CA MET A 73 -17.57 11.74 5.57
C MET A 73 -17.12 10.98 6.83
N GLY A 74 -15.83 10.61 6.93
CA GLY A 74 -15.26 9.97 8.13
C GLY A 74 -15.29 10.91 9.32
N ALA A 75 -14.86 12.17 9.12
CA ALA A 75 -14.89 13.19 10.15
C ALA A 75 -16.31 13.49 10.66
N THR A 76 -17.31 13.56 9.77
CA THR A 76 -18.74 13.70 10.14
C THR A 76 -19.18 12.55 11.03
N LEU A 77 -18.90 11.30 10.65
CA LEU A 77 -19.27 10.14 11.47
C LEU A 77 -18.58 10.14 12.85
N ASP A 78 -17.32 10.56 12.93
CA ASP A 78 -16.64 10.74 14.21
C ASP A 78 -17.27 11.84 15.05
N VAL A 79 -17.64 12.98 14.46
CA VAL A 79 -18.36 14.06 15.16
C VAL A 79 -19.73 13.61 15.64
N GLN A 80 -20.49 12.87 14.83
CA GLN A 80 -21.79 12.34 15.25
C GLN A 80 -21.67 11.36 16.42
N TYR A 81 -20.62 10.53 16.43
CA TYR A 81 -20.43 9.49 17.45
C TYR A 81 -19.80 10.04 18.75
N TYR A 82 -18.74 10.84 18.63
CA TYR A 82 -17.96 11.35 19.77
C TYR A 82 -18.33 12.80 20.15
N GLY A 83 -19.13 13.49 19.35
CA GLY A 83 -19.48 14.90 19.55
C GLY A 83 -18.31 15.84 19.34
N VAL A 84 -18.42 17.04 19.93
CA VAL A 84 -17.39 18.09 19.89
C VAL A 84 -16.07 17.63 20.51
N ALA A 85 -16.09 16.61 21.37
CA ALA A 85 -14.87 16.04 21.96
C ALA A 85 -13.90 15.50 20.90
N PHE A 86 -14.39 15.04 19.74
CA PHE A 86 -13.52 14.66 18.63
C PHE A 86 -12.74 15.85 18.07
N LEU A 87 -13.41 16.98 17.85
CA LEU A 87 -12.77 18.21 17.36
C LEU A 87 -11.77 18.77 18.37
N LEU A 88 -12.07 18.62 19.67
CA LEU A 88 -11.18 19.05 20.74
C LEU A 88 -10.03 18.07 20.99
N SER A 89 -10.04 16.88 20.38
CA SER A 89 -8.97 15.88 20.55
C SER A 89 -7.75 16.13 19.66
N SER A 90 -7.88 16.97 18.63
CA SER A 90 -6.69 17.57 18.03
C SER A 90 -6.23 18.67 18.97
N ASP A 91 -5.18 18.42 19.75
CA ASP A 91 -4.53 19.39 20.63
C ASP A 91 -3.93 20.56 19.80
N ALA A 92 -4.80 21.39 19.25
CA ALA A 92 -4.46 22.42 18.29
C ALA A 92 -3.61 23.51 18.96
N VAL A 93 -2.52 23.88 18.29
CA VAL A 93 -1.56 24.83 18.86
C VAL A 93 -2.08 26.25 18.67
N SER A 94 -1.91 27.10 19.69
CA SER A 94 -2.32 28.49 19.59
C SER A 94 -1.57 29.22 18.46
N LEU A 95 -2.31 29.76 17.48
CA LEU A 95 -1.81 30.48 16.30
C LEU A 95 -1.37 31.92 16.63
N THR A 96 -0.52 32.06 17.63
CA THR A 96 0.07 33.34 18.06
C THR A 96 1.57 33.38 17.74
N GLY A 97 2.09 34.59 17.48
CA GLY A 97 3.52 34.83 17.25
C GLY A 97 3.84 35.39 15.85
N PRO A 98 5.13 35.39 15.46
CA PRO A 98 5.57 35.85 14.14
C PRO A 98 4.99 35.00 13.00
N ALA A 99 4.88 35.56 11.79
CA ALA A 99 4.26 34.90 10.63
C ALA A 99 4.82 33.50 10.34
N ILE A 100 6.13 33.30 10.44
CA ILE A 100 6.78 31.99 10.24
C ILE A 100 6.30 30.97 11.29
N SER A 101 6.15 31.39 12.55
CA SER A 101 5.64 30.52 13.61
C SER A 101 4.16 30.21 13.42
N ILE A 102 3.36 31.16 12.93
CA ILE A 102 1.95 30.90 12.62
C ILE A 102 1.86 29.88 11.49
N MET A 103 2.67 30.04 10.43
CA MET A 103 2.69 29.09 9.31
C MET A 103 3.13 27.68 9.74
N SER A 104 4.15 27.56 10.59
CA SER A 104 4.62 26.25 11.06
C SER A 104 3.60 25.56 11.97
N LYS A 105 2.97 26.31 12.88
CA LYS A 105 1.89 25.81 13.74
C LYS A 105 0.66 25.40 12.92
N ALA A 106 0.23 26.23 11.97
CA ALA A 106 -0.88 25.91 11.09
C ALA A 106 -0.60 24.66 10.22
N ALA A 107 0.64 24.50 9.74
CA ALA A 107 1.04 23.30 8.99
C ALA A 107 1.05 22.05 9.89
N TYR A 108 1.52 22.17 11.13
CA TYR A 108 1.47 21.12 12.13
C TYR A 108 0.02 20.71 12.43
N ASP A 109 -0.84 21.68 12.78
CA ASP A 109 -2.25 21.45 13.09
C ASP A 109 -2.98 20.80 11.91
N PHE A 110 -2.69 21.25 10.67
CA PHE A 110 -3.23 20.63 9.47
C PHE A 110 -2.83 19.16 9.32
N ILE A 111 -1.54 18.83 9.48
CA ILE A 111 -1.05 17.46 9.39
C ILE A 111 -1.67 16.58 10.48
N MET A 112 -1.71 17.09 11.71
CA MET A 112 -2.25 16.36 12.85
C MET A 112 -3.75 16.14 12.74
N TYR A 113 -4.50 17.15 12.29
CA TYR A 113 -5.93 17.04 12.05
C TYR A 113 -6.23 16.04 10.92
N VAL A 114 -5.50 16.12 9.81
CA VAL A 114 -5.64 15.11 8.73
C VAL A 114 -5.34 13.72 9.26
N SER A 115 -4.29 13.59 10.09
CA SER A 115 -3.90 12.31 10.67
C SER A 115 -4.90 11.77 11.68
N LEU A 116 -5.58 12.64 12.43
CA LEU A 116 -6.62 12.28 13.39
C LEU A 116 -7.80 11.62 12.67
N VAL A 117 -8.28 12.23 11.58
CA VAL A 117 -9.39 11.70 10.79
C VAL A 117 -8.98 10.43 10.04
N THR A 118 -7.82 10.41 9.36
CA THR A 118 -7.42 9.23 8.58
C THR A 118 -7.01 8.03 9.43
N ASN A 119 -6.78 8.24 10.73
CA ASN A 119 -6.53 7.22 11.75
C ASN A 119 -7.76 7.01 12.67
N SER A 120 -8.95 7.41 12.23
CA SER A 120 -10.18 7.22 13.00
C SER A 120 -10.86 5.89 12.70
N ALA A 121 -11.71 5.44 13.63
CA ALA A 121 -12.45 4.19 13.48
C ALA A 121 -13.41 4.25 12.29
N TRP A 122 -14.17 5.35 12.17
CA TRP A 122 -15.17 5.49 11.13
C TRP A 122 -14.56 5.65 9.74
N PHE A 123 -13.44 6.37 9.63
CA PHE A 123 -12.68 6.44 8.39
C PHE A 123 -12.22 5.04 7.94
N TYR A 124 -11.65 4.23 8.85
CA TYR A 124 -11.25 2.86 8.52
C TYR A 124 -12.44 1.93 8.21
N ILE A 125 -13.58 2.08 8.89
CA ILE A 125 -14.78 1.28 8.60
C ILE A 125 -15.27 1.55 7.18
N MET A 126 -15.44 2.82 6.82
CA MET A 126 -15.93 3.20 5.49
C MET A 126 -14.98 2.77 4.39
N MET A 127 -13.72 3.19 4.48
CA MET A 127 -12.71 2.81 3.50
C MET A 127 -12.52 1.28 3.44
N GLY A 128 -12.60 0.59 4.57
CA GLY A 128 -12.59 -0.87 4.64
C GLY A 128 -13.79 -1.52 3.94
N SER A 129 -14.99 -0.95 4.10
CA SER A 129 -16.21 -1.45 3.44
C SER A 129 -16.18 -1.27 1.92
N GLU A 130 -15.75 -0.11 1.44
CA GLU A 130 -15.70 0.21 0.02
C GLU A 130 -14.59 -0.59 -0.68
N MET A 131 -13.37 -0.52 -0.15
CA MET A 131 -12.24 -1.26 -0.71
C MET A 131 -12.42 -2.77 -0.53
N GLY A 132 -13.03 -3.20 0.58
CA GLY A 132 -13.41 -4.60 0.82
C GLY A 132 -14.39 -5.12 -0.21
N PHE A 133 -15.38 -4.32 -0.62
CA PHE A 133 -16.28 -4.66 -1.72
C PHE A 133 -15.54 -4.80 -3.05
N LEU A 134 -14.57 -3.92 -3.35
CA LEU A 134 -13.74 -4.05 -4.55
C LEU A 134 -12.88 -5.32 -4.54
N VAL A 135 -12.34 -5.71 -3.38
CA VAL A 135 -11.60 -6.97 -3.21
C VAL A 135 -12.53 -8.17 -3.35
N PHE A 136 -13.74 -8.09 -2.81
CA PHE A 136 -14.76 -9.13 -2.99
C PHE A 136 -15.13 -9.35 -4.47
N MET A 137 -15.26 -8.26 -5.24
CA MET A 137 -15.42 -8.37 -6.70
C MET A 137 -14.22 -9.03 -7.37
N GLN A 138 -13.00 -8.77 -6.90
CA GLN A 138 -11.79 -9.43 -7.41
C GLN A 138 -11.79 -10.93 -7.09
N ILE A 139 -12.22 -11.34 -5.90
CA ILE A 139 -12.36 -12.76 -5.51
C ILE A 139 -13.26 -13.50 -6.49
N ARG A 140 -14.34 -12.87 -6.97
CA ARG A 140 -15.25 -13.47 -7.96
C ARG A 140 -14.60 -13.67 -9.34
N ARG A 141 -13.62 -12.84 -9.72
CA ARG A 141 -12.92 -12.90 -11.02
C ARG A 141 -11.74 -13.87 -11.04
N VAL A 142 -11.03 -13.99 -9.93
CA VAL A 142 -9.84 -14.83 -9.86
C VAL A 142 -10.22 -16.31 -9.95
N LYS A 143 -9.48 -17.10 -10.73
CA LYS A 143 -9.75 -18.55 -10.88
C LYS A 143 -9.11 -19.39 -9.78
N GLN A 144 -7.91 -19.02 -9.33
CA GLN A 144 -7.11 -19.81 -8.40
C GLN A 144 -7.66 -19.74 -6.96
N LEU A 145 -7.92 -20.91 -6.37
CA LEU A 145 -8.43 -21.03 -4.99
C LEU A 145 -7.49 -20.40 -3.97
N GLU A 146 -6.18 -20.61 -4.10
CA GLU A 146 -5.19 -20.06 -3.17
C GLU A 146 -5.27 -18.53 -3.09
N THR A 147 -5.40 -17.88 -4.25
CA THR A 147 -5.54 -16.42 -4.33
C THR A 147 -6.90 -15.97 -3.76
N LYS A 148 -7.98 -16.72 -3.99
CA LYS A 148 -9.29 -16.43 -3.37
C LYS A 148 -9.21 -16.47 -1.84
N VAL A 149 -8.66 -17.55 -1.28
CA VAL A 149 -8.50 -17.71 0.17
C VAL A 149 -7.67 -16.58 0.74
N ARG A 150 -6.56 -16.22 0.08
CA ARG A 150 -5.73 -15.10 0.53
C ARG A 150 -6.50 -13.78 0.53
N LEU A 151 -7.22 -13.46 -0.54
CA LEU A 151 -8.00 -12.22 -0.63
C LEU A 151 -9.13 -12.20 0.43
N SER A 152 -9.77 -13.33 0.72
CA SER A 152 -10.71 -13.46 1.83
C SER A 152 -10.03 -13.20 3.18
N LEU A 153 -8.84 -13.75 3.39
CA LEU A 153 -8.06 -13.52 4.60
C LEU A 153 -7.63 -12.05 4.74
N VAL A 154 -7.38 -11.32 3.65
CA VAL A 154 -7.09 -9.87 3.69
C VAL A 154 -8.29 -9.09 4.23
N ILE A 155 -9.51 -9.39 3.75
CA ILE A 155 -10.74 -8.73 4.24
C ILE A 155 -10.91 -9.00 5.74
N VAL A 156 -10.79 -10.26 6.16
CA VAL A 156 -10.90 -10.64 7.57
C VAL A 156 -9.80 -10.01 8.40
N ALA A 157 -8.56 -10.02 7.92
CA ALA A 157 -7.43 -9.42 8.63
C ALA A 157 -7.62 -7.92 8.80
N TYR A 158 -8.06 -7.20 7.77
CA TYR A 158 -8.37 -5.79 7.89
C TYR A 158 -9.47 -5.51 8.91
N ALA A 159 -10.60 -6.23 8.81
CA ALA A 159 -11.73 -6.06 9.71
C ALA A 159 -11.35 -6.33 11.17
N LEU A 160 -10.54 -7.35 11.43
CA LEU A 160 -10.13 -7.71 12.79
C LEU A 160 -8.96 -6.84 13.30
N TYR A 161 -7.85 -6.79 12.58
CA TYR A 161 -6.60 -6.18 13.05
C TYR A 161 -6.51 -4.67 12.86
N THR A 162 -7.25 -4.09 11.91
CA THR A 162 -7.26 -2.63 11.69
C THR A 162 -8.42 -1.98 12.42
N VAL A 163 -9.60 -2.61 12.42
CA VAL A 163 -10.84 -1.99 12.90
C VAL A 163 -11.29 -2.56 14.25
N PHE A 164 -11.68 -3.84 14.30
CA PHE A 164 -12.38 -4.40 15.45
C PHE A 164 -11.52 -4.40 16.71
N PHE A 165 -10.31 -4.96 16.64
CA PHE A 165 -9.46 -5.08 17.82
C PHE A 165 -8.94 -3.74 18.35
N PRO A 166 -8.42 -2.82 17.50
CA PRO A 166 -7.90 -1.54 17.99
C PRO A 166 -8.97 -0.59 18.53
N TYR A 167 -10.19 -0.59 17.98
CA TYR A 167 -11.19 0.42 18.33
C TYR A 167 -12.33 -0.09 19.21
N PHE A 168 -12.67 -1.39 19.15
CA PHE A 168 -13.86 -1.91 19.82
C PHE A 168 -13.55 -2.94 20.91
N PHE A 169 -12.44 -3.68 20.80
CA PHE A 169 -12.12 -4.75 21.76
C PHE A 169 -11.11 -4.34 22.82
N PHE A 170 -9.99 -3.74 22.42
CA PHE A 170 -8.95 -3.33 23.36
C PHE A 170 -9.08 -1.86 23.72
N PRO A 171 -9.03 -1.49 25.01
CA PRO A 171 -8.92 -0.10 25.41
C PRO A 171 -7.65 0.54 24.82
N ARG A 172 -7.74 1.77 24.32
CA ARG A 172 -6.61 2.49 23.70
C ARG A 172 -5.36 2.50 24.59
N ALA A 173 -5.52 2.64 25.90
CA ALA A 173 -4.42 2.62 26.88
C ALA A 173 -3.68 1.27 26.97
N TYR A 174 -4.30 0.17 26.56
CA TYR A 174 -3.70 -1.17 26.60
C TYR A 174 -2.99 -1.53 25.30
N LEU A 175 -3.37 -0.94 24.16
CA LEU A 175 -2.82 -1.26 22.84
C LEU A 175 -1.29 -1.20 22.74
N PRO A 176 -0.59 -0.19 23.30
CA PRO A 176 0.87 -0.12 23.20
C PRO A 176 1.60 -1.33 23.83
N ARG A 177 0.92 -2.06 24.73
CA ARG A 177 1.46 -3.25 25.41
C ARG A 177 1.26 -4.54 24.62
N VAL A 178 0.40 -4.54 23.60
CA VAL A 178 0.08 -5.74 22.82
C VAL A 178 0.99 -5.82 21.60
N PRO A 179 1.93 -6.78 21.53
CA PRO A 179 2.79 -6.93 20.37
C PRO A 179 1.97 -7.31 19.14
N PHE A 180 2.48 -6.92 17.97
CA PHE A 180 1.90 -7.12 16.64
C PHE A 180 0.59 -6.35 16.39
N LEU A 181 -0.34 -6.34 17.35
CA LEU A 181 -1.60 -5.62 17.25
C LEU A 181 -1.42 -4.11 17.47
N GLY A 182 -0.71 -3.71 18.53
CA GLY A 182 -0.49 -2.30 18.84
C GLY A 182 0.51 -1.62 17.91
N TRP A 183 1.35 -2.39 17.22
CA TRP A 183 2.43 -1.87 16.39
C TRP A 183 2.32 -2.42 14.95
N ASN A 184 1.10 -2.63 14.48
CA ASN A 184 0.79 -3.29 13.21
C ASN A 184 1.30 -2.53 11.96
N MET A 185 1.59 -1.22 12.09
CA MET A 185 2.18 -0.37 11.04
C MET A 185 3.60 0.11 11.37
N GLY A 186 4.24 -0.47 12.39
CA GLY A 186 5.60 -0.13 12.80
C GLY A 186 5.68 0.81 14.00
N LEU A 187 6.79 1.54 14.11
CA LEU A 187 7.04 2.47 15.22
C LEU A 187 6.09 3.68 15.17
N GLY A 188 5.66 4.14 16.35
CA GLY A 188 4.77 5.29 16.53
C GLY A 188 3.28 5.02 16.31
N THR A 189 2.87 3.79 15.99
CA THR A 189 1.46 3.49 15.64
C THR A 189 0.46 3.70 16.79
N THR A 190 0.79 3.26 18.00
CA THR A 190 -0.11 3.38 19.17
C THR A 190 0.44 4.21 20.31
N GLY A 191 1.68 4.70 20.21
CA GLY A 191 2.26 5.54 21.25
C GLY A 191 3.77 5.76 21.11
N PRO A 192 4.36 6.46 22.11
CA PRO A 192 5.78 6.78 22.16
C PRO A 192 6.64 5.54 22.39
N ALA A 193 7.95 5.65 22.13
CA ALA A 193 8.93 4.62 22.42
C ALA A 193 9.31 4.58 23.91
N ALA A 194 8.33 4.33 24.79
CA ALA A 194 8.58 4.22 26.22
C ALA A 194 9.26 2.88 26.60
N PRO A 195 10.10 2.84 27.66
CA PRO A 195 10.72 1.60 28.16
C PRO A 195 9.69 0.50 28.46
N LEU A 196 8.51 0.88 28.96
CA LEU A 196 7.41 -0.05 29.24
C LEU A 196 6.89 -0.77 27.98
N PHE A 197 7.00 -0.14 26.80
CA PHE A 197 6.51 -0.67 25.53
C PHE A 197 7.60 -1.28 24.66
N LEU A 198 8.88 -1.11 25.01
CA LEU A 198 10.02 -1.60 24.24
C LEU A 198 9.93 -3.09 23.95
N VAL A 199 9.50 -3.90 24.92
CA VAL A 199 9.32 -5.35 24.74
C VAL A 199 8.26 -5.64 23.68
N ALA A 200 7.13 -4.93 23.69
CA ALA A 200 6.07 -5.10 22.70
C ALA A 200 6.52 -4.68 21.29
N ILE A 201 7.27 -3.58 21.19
CA ILE A 201 7.88 -3.11 19.93
C ILE A 201 8.84 -4.16 19.37
N ILE A 202 9.81 -4.61 20.18
CA ILE A 202 10.81 -5.61 19.76
C ILE A 202 10.12 -6.91 19.36
N ALA A 203 9.19 -7.40 20.17
CA ALA A 203 8.43 -8.61 19.87
C ALA A 203 7.67 -8.48 18.54
N THR A 204 7.10 -7.31 18.23
CA THR A 204 6.43 -7.05 16.95
C THR A 204 7.38 -7.19 15.76
N TYR A 205 8.55 -6.55 15.83
CA TYR A 205 9.55 -6.63 14.78
C TYR A 205 10.15 -8.03 14.66
N LEU A 206 10.33 -8.77 15.76
CA LEU A 206 10.80 -10.16 15.75
C LEU A 206 9.78 -11.11 15.12
N ILE A 207 8.51 -11.04 15.53
CA ILE A 207 7.43 -11.87 14.97
C ILE A 207 7.27 -11.60 13.49
N SER A 208 7.17 -10.32 13.11
CA SER A 208 7.03 -9.91 11.71
C SER A 208 8.27 -10.27 10.88
N GLY A 209 9.47 -10.06 11.44
CA GLY A 209 10.73 -10.46 10.81
C GLY A 209 10.79 -11.97 10.57
N LEU A 210 10.43 -12.78 11.57
CA LEU A 210 10.38 -14.24 11.42
C LEU A 210 9.38 -14.66 10.35
N LEU A 211 8.15 -14.11 10.37
CA LEU A 211 7.15 -14.40 9.34
C LEU A 211 7.62 -13.96 7.94
N ALA A 212 8.28 -12.81 7.83
CA ALA A 212 8.85 -12.33 6.58
C ALA A 212 9.99 -13.23 6.11
N PHE A 213 10.84 -13.72 7.01
CA PHE A 213 11.90 -14.66 6.67
C PHE A 213 11.33 -15.99 6.12
N LEU A 214 10.21 -16.44 6.67
CA LEU A 214 9.56 -17.71 6.30
C LEU A 214 8.70 -17.60 5.02
N PHE A 215 7.95 -16.51 4.87
CA PHE A 215 6.90 -16.34 3.84
C PHE A 215 7.10 -15.10 2.94
N GLY A 216 8.16 -14.34 3.13
CA GLY A 216 8.51 -13.16 2.36
C GLY A 216 7.57 -11.98 2.56
N GLY A 217 7.51 -11.11 1.54
CA GLY A 217 6.64 -9.93 1.54
C GLY A 217 5.13 -10.24 1.59
N ARG A 218 4.74 -11.51 1.41
CA ARG A 218 3.34 -11.94 1.37
C ARG A 218 2.64 -11.79 2.72
N GLN A 219 3.37 -11.91 3.84
CA GLN A 219 2.75 -11.82 5.16
C GLN A 219 2.30 -10.38 5.48
N VAL A 220 3.12 -9.36 5.20
CA VAL A 220 2.72 -7.96 5.45
C VAL A 220 1.98 -7.37 4.27
N CYS A 221 2.67 -7.16 3.14
CA CYS A 221 2.15 -6.33 2.05
C CYS A 221 0.97 -6.98 1.30
N SER A 222 0.74 -8.28 1.51
CA SER A 222 -0.37 -9.00 0.89
C SER A 222 -1.44 -9.49 1.87
N LEU A 223 -1.23 -9.41 3.19
CA LEU A 223 -2.19 -9.91 4.19
C LEU A 223 -2.41 -8.91 5.35
N PHE A 224 -1.39 -8.65 6.18
CA PHE A 224 -1.58 -7.91 7.43
C PHE A 224 -1.52 -6.37 7.31
N CYS A 225 -0.95 -5.83 6.24
CA CYS A 225 -0.93 -4.39 6.04
C CYS A 225 -2.34 -3.87 5.77
N SER A 226 -2.76 -2.80 6.44
CA SER A 226 -4.07 -2.18 6.23
C SER A 226 -4.23 -1.71 4.78
N ALA A 227 -3.12 -1.23 4.19
CA ALA A 227 -3.08 -0.85 2.78
C ALA A 227 -3.20 -2.04 1.81
N ALA A 228 -3.00 -3.28 2.26
CA ALA A 228 -3.13 -4.46 1.41
C ALA A 228 -4.57 -4.66 0.92
N LEU A 229 -5.57 -4.29 1.74
CA LEU A 229 -6.98 -4.32 1.33
C LEU A 229 -7.25 -3.32 0.21
N MET A 230 -6.74 -2.09 0.35
CA MET A 230 -6.90 -1.05 -0.66
C MET A 230 -6.27 -1.50 -1.98
N TYR A 231 -5.00 -1.91 -1.97
CA TYR A 231 -4.28 -2.18 -3.21
C TYR A 231 -4.64 -3.48 -3.96
N GLN A 232 -5.47 -4.36 -3.39
CA GLN A 232 -5.87 -5.63 -4.02
C GLN A 232 -7.28 -5.63 -4.61
N GLY A 233 -7.97 -4.49 -4.60
CA GLY A 233 -9.28 -4.33 -5.24
C GLY A 233 -9.21 -4.23 -6.77
N THR A 234 -10.36 -4.41 -7.44
CA THR A 234 -10.50 -4.30 -8.90
C THR A 234 -10.03 -2.96 -9.48
N PHE A 235 -10.22 -1.86 -8.75
CA PHE A 235 -9.74 -0.53 -9.16
C PHE A 235 -8.21 -0.48 -9.25
N TYR A 236 -7.52 -1.02 -8.23
CA TYR A 236 -6.06 -1.03 -8.18
C TYR A 236 -5.44 -2.03 -9.14
N ASP A 237 -6.15 -3.11 -9.43
CA ASP A 237 -5.80 -4.02 -10.52
C ASP A 237 -5.69 -3.26 -11.86
N ALA A 238 -6.64 -2.38 -12.16
CA ALA A 238 -6.58 -1.52 -13.34
C ALA A 238 -5.45 -0.48 -13.25
N ALA A 239 -5.18 0.08 -12.06
CA ALA A 239 -4.14 1.08 -11.85
C ALA A 239 -2.70 0.59 -12.11
N LYS A 240 -2.47 -0.73 -12.19
CA LYS A 240 -1.15 -1.32 -12.54
C LYS A 240 -0.63 -0.86 -13.89
N GLY A 241 -1.52 -0.42 -14.79
CA GLY A 241 -1.14 0.20 -16.06
C GLY A 241 -0.23 1.41 -15.87
N PHE A 242 -0.43 2.20 -14.81
CA PHE A 242 0.35 3.40 -14.54
C PHE A 242 1.83 3.13 -14.22
N ASN A 243 2.15 1.93 -13.70
CA ASN A 243 3.54 1.51 -13.42
C ASN A 243 4.48 1.61 -14.63
N ARG A 244 3.89 1.63 -15.84
CA ARG A 244 4.60 1.61 -17.12
C ARG A 244 4.29 2.82 -17.98
N LYS A 245 3.55 3.83 -17.48
CA LYS A 245 3.22 5.03 -18.26
C LYS A 245 4.26 6.13 -18.11
N THR A 246 4.46 6.63 -16.89
CA THR A 246 5.34 7.78 -16.64
C THR A 246 6.81 7.36 -16.52
N SER A 247 7.73 8.29 -16.82
CA SER A 247 9.17 8.07 -16.65
C SER A 247 9.54 7.84 -15.19
N LEU A 248 8.91 8.59 -14.27
CA LEU A 248 9.07 8.43 -12.83
C LEU A 248 8.66 7.03 -12.38
N SER A 249 7.47 6.57 -12.75
CA SER A 249 6.98 5.26 -12.33
C SER A 249 7.82 4.11 -12.89
N LYS A 250 8.24 4.18 -14.17
CA LYS A 250 9.18 3.19 -14.76
C LYS A 250 10.50 3.12 -13.98
N ARG A 251 11.02 4.28 -13.55
CA ARG A 251 12.26 4.36 -12.77
C ARG A 251 12.09 3.75 -11.38
N LEU A 252 10.94 3.96 -10.74
CA LEU A 252 10.60 3.42 -9.42
C LEU A 252 10.29 1.92 -9.45
N ALA A 253 9.62 1.43 -10.50
CA ALA A 253 9.24 0.01 -10.67
C ALA A 253 10.41 -0.91 -11.09
N ARG A 254 11.57 -0.35 -11.46
CA ARG A 254 12.75 -1.14 -11.83
C ARG A 254 13.19 -2.06 -10.68
N ASN A 255 13.61 -3.29 -11.00
CA ASN A 255 13.98 -4.30 -10.01
C ASN A 255 15.15 -3.90 -9.08
N GLY A 256 16.06 -3.05 -9.58
CA GLY A 256 17.16 -2.51 -8.78
C GLY A 256 16.70 -1.42 -7.80
N LEU A 257 17.54 -1.14 -6.81
CA LEU A 257 17.38 0.00 -5.93
C LEU A 257 17.71 1.27 -6.73
N SER A 258 16.70 2.05 -7.07
CA SER A 258 16.92 3.33 -7.76
C SER A 258 17.57 4.32 -6.78
N ARG A 259 18.33 5.29 -7.29
CA ARG A 259 18.92 6.35 -6.45
C ARG A 259 17.85 7.07 -5.61
N THR A 260 16.68 7.31 -6.21
CA THR A 260 15.51 7.88 -5.51
C THR A 260 15.04 6.98 -4.37
N TYR A 261 14.90 5.67 -4.61
CA TYR A 261 14.52 4.74 -3.56
C TYR A 261 15.51 4.76 -2.41
N VAL A 262 16.82 4.70 -2.69
CA VAL A 262 17.86 4.69 -1.64
C VAL A 262 17.80 5.99 -0.82
N ILE A 263 17.66 7.14 -1.48
CA ILE A 263 17.57 8.43 -0.77
C ILE A 263 16.32 8.48 0.11
N VAL A 264 15.14 8.17 -0.44
CA VAL A 264 13.88 8.25 0.31
C VAL A 264 13.86 7.23 1.45
N SER A 265 14.25 5.99 1.19
CA SER A 265 14.32 4.94 2.22
C SER A 265 15.30 5.28 3.34
N SER A 266 16.49 5.79 3.01
CA SER A 266 17.46 6.23 4.02
C SER A 266 16.93 7.40 4.85
N LEU A 267 16.27 8.38 4.22
CA LEU A 267 15.67 9.51 4.94
C LEU A 267 14.57 9.06 5.90
N VAL A 268 13.68 8.17 5.46
CA VAL A 268 12.60 7.62 6.29
C VAL A 268 13.16 6.77 7.43
N TRP A 269 14.14 5.91 7.18
CA TRP A 269 14.74 5.11 8.25
C TRP A 269 15.50 5.97 9.24
N LEU A 270 16.29 6.92 8.75
CA LEU A 270 17.04 7.84 9.61
C LEU A 270 16.09 8.67 10.47
N SER A 271 15.01 9.20 9.89
CA SER A 271 14.01 9.96 10.64
C SER A 271 13.27 9.10 11.66
N MET A 272 12.83 7.89 11.29
CA MET A 272 12.12 7.00 12.23
C MET A 272 13.03 6.52 13.38
N ILE A 273 14.30 6.22 13.11
CA ILE A 273 15.25 5.81 14.14
C ILE A 273 15.60 7.00 15.05
N SER A 274 15.83 8.19 14.48
CA SER A 274 16.16 9.37 15.27
C SER A 274 14.99 9.79 16.15
N THR A 275 13.76 9.81 15.63
CA THR A 275 12.57 10.15 16.43
C THR A 275 12.26 9.09 17.47
N ALA A 276 12.48 7.79 17.18
CA ALA A 276 12.36 6.74 18.18
C ALA A 276 13.39 6.86 19.31
N ALA A 277 14.64 7.19 18.98
CA ALA A 277 15.69 7.42 19.98
C ALA A 277 15.38 8.65 20.85
N ILE A 278 14.95 9.76 20.23
CA ILE A 278 14.55 10.98 20.94
C ILE A 278 13.34 10.69 21.85
N SER A 279 12.31 10.01 21.34
CA SER A 279 11.13 9.60 22.11
C SER A 279 11.50 8.76 23.35
N TYR A 280 12.45 7.82 23.20
CA TYR A 280 12.94 7.02 24.32
C TYR A 280 13.72 7.86 25.36
N LEU A 281 14.57 8.77 24.89
CA LEU A 281 15.35 9.67 25.77
C LEU A 281 14.45 10.68 26.50
N ASP A 282 13.38 11.12 25.85
CA ASP A 282 12.37 12.00 26.44
C ASP A 282 11.64 11.29 27.59
N TYR A 283 11.17 10.07 27.36
CA TYR A 283 10.47 9.29 28.37
C TYR A 283 11.36 8.90 29.57
N THR A 284 12.67 8.76 29.35
CA THR A 284 13.64 8.48 30.44
C THR A 284 14.09 9.75 31.17
N GLY A 285 13.59 10.93 30.77
CA GLY A 285 13.88 12.22 31.39
C GLY A 285 15.27 12.78 31.05
N VAL A 286 15.93 12.23 30.02
CA VAL A 286 17.26 12.71 29.56
C VAL A 286 17.12 13.93 28.66
N THR A 287 16.08 13.95 27.82
CA THR A 287 15.74 15.08 26.94
C THR A 287 14.31 15.56 27.23
N ASN A 288 13.95 16.76 26.76
CA ASN A 288 12.58 17.30 26.78
C ASN A 288 12.21 17.80 25.37
N ILE A 289 12.43 16.96 24.36
CA ILE A 289 12.25 17.32 22.95
C ILE A 289 10.90 16.80 22.48
N SER A 290 9.93 17.70 22.34
CA SER A 290 8.62 17.44 21.76
C SER A 290 8.37 18.31 20.52
N VAL A 291 7.49 17.84 19.64
CA VAL A 291 7.03 18.61 18.47
C VAL A 291 5.71 19.26 18.85
N PHE A 292 5.76 20.52 19.26
CA PHE A 292 4.58 21.27 19.73
C PHE A 292 3.79 20.56 20.85
N GLY A 293 4.49 19.84 21.75
CA GLY A 293 3.88 19.09 22.84
C GLY A 293 3.60 17.62 22.53
N GLU A 294 3.68 17.21 21.27
CA GLU A 294 3.50 15.81 20.86
C GLU A 294 4.84 15.06 20.84
N ASP A 295 4.78 13.75 21.09
CA ASP A 295 5.94 12.88 20.99
C ASP A 295 6.47 12.83 19.53
N PRO A 296 7.79 13.00 19.33
CA PRO A 296 8.37 13.10 17.98
C PRO A 296 8.20 11.82 17.14
N LEU A 297 8.11 10.64 17.78
CA LEU A 297 7.87 9.39 17.06
C LEU A 297 6.41 9.27 16.61
N VAL A 298 5.47 9.66 17.47
CA VAL A 298 4.03 9.70 17.12
C VAL A 298 3.78 10.70 16.00
N PHE A 299 4.38 11.89 16.07
CA PHE A 299 4.32 12.87 14.98
C PHE A 299 4.89 12.31 13.66
N ALA A 300 6.06 11.66 13.70
CA ALA A 300 6.67 11.08 12.51
C ALA A 300 5.78 9.99 11.89
N TYR A 301 5.17 9.13 12.72
CA TYR A 301 4.21 8.14 12.26
C TYR A 301 3.01 8.78 11.57
N SER A 302 2.39 9.77 12.23
CA SER A 302 1.26 10.53 11.67
C SER A 302 1.60 11.17 10.33
N PHE A 303 2.76 11.82 10.23
CA PHE A 303 3.22 12.43 9.00
C PHE A 303 3.42 11.40 7.87
N TYR A 304 4.10 10.28 8.11
CA TYR A 304 4.42 9.32 7.04
C TYR A 304 3.23 8.43 6.65
N LEU A 305 2.51 7.89 7.63
CA LEU A 305 1.48 6.86 7.39
C LEU A 305 0.08 7.45 7.29
N ASN A 306 -0.24 8.52 8.02
CA ASN A 306 -1.60 9.08 8.05
C ASN A 306 -1.76 10.30 7.13
N PHE A 307 -0.67 10.94 6.74
CA PHE A 307 -0.68 12.07 5.79
C PHE A 307 -0.04 11.73 4.45
N LEU A 308 1.28 11.48 4.44
CA LEU A 308 2.05 11.35 3.20
C LEU A 308 1.70 10.09 2.39
N TRP A 309 1.26 9.02 3.06
CA TRP A 309 0.76 7.82 2.40
C TRP A 309 -0.46 8.10 1.50
N TYR A 310 -1.40 8.94 1.93
CA TYR A 310 -2.56 9.33 1.11
C TYR A 310 -2.15 10.22 -0.07
N ILE A 311 -1.11 11.04 0.08
CA ILE A 311 -0.53 11.80 -1.04
C ILE A 311 0.06 10.83 -2.09
N ILE A 312 0.79 9.78 -1.68
CA ILE A 312 1.22 8.72 -2.62
C ILE A 312 0.00 8.12 -3.31
N PHE A 313 -1.04 7.79 -2.54
CA PHE A 313 -2.23 7.13 -3.05
C PHE A 313 -2.94 7.96 -4.13
N ILE A 314 -3.16 9.25 -3.89
CA ILE A 314 -3.74 10.19 -4.86
C ILE A 314 -2.84 10.32 -6.09
N THR A 315 -1.51 10.23 -5.91
CA THR A 315 -0.52 10.38 -7.00
C THR A 315 -0.14 9.07 -7.69
N ILE A 316 -0.88 7.97 -7.48
CA ILE A 316 -0.69 6.68 -8.18
C ILE A 316 -0.55 6.81 -9.71
N PRO A 317 -1.31 7.67 -10.42
CA PRO A 317 -1.14 7.84 -11.85
C PRO A 317 0.26 8.29 -12.28
N PHE A 318 1.02 8.91 -11.38
CA PHE A 318 2.40 9.38 -11.61
C PHE A 318 3.45 8.48 -10.98
N VAL A 319 3.23 8.02 -9.74
CA VAL A 319 4.18 7.23 -8.96
C VAL A 319 4.09 5.74 -9.31
N GLY A 320 2.91 5.26 -9.68
CA GLY A 320 2.57 3.85 -9.84
C GLY A 320 1.83 3.29 -8.63
N SER A 321 1.24 2.10 -8.80
CA SER A 321 0.60 1.36 -7.71
C SER A 321 1.64 0.82 -6.73
N TYR A 322 1.24 0.60 -5.48
CA TYR A 322 2.14 0.23 -4.38
C TYR A 322 3.33 1.21 -4.23
N GLY A 323 3.06 2.50 -4.45
CA GLY A 323 4.03 3.59 -4.33
C GLY A 323 4.78 3.57 -2.99
N CYS A 324 4.11 3.17 -1.90
CA CYS A 324 4.71 3.07 -0.57
C CYS A 324 5.93 2.13 -0.50
N VAL A 325 5.92 1.03 -1.28
CA VAL A 325 7.03 0.07 -1.40
C VAL A 325 8.01 0.47 -2.50
N THR A 326 7.52 0.95 -3.65
CA THR A 326 8.40 1.26 -4.80
C THR A 326 9.20 2.55 -4.61
N THR A 327 8.70 3.50 -3.81
CA THR A 327 9.42 4.72 -3.41
C THR A 327 10.33 4.50 -2.20
N GLY A 328 10.05 3.50 -1.36
CA GLY A 328 10.74 3.31 -0.09
C GLY A 328 10.23 4.22 1.03
N MET A 329 8.97 4.67 0.97
CA MET A 329 8.38 5.50 2.01
C MET A 329 7.89 4.68 3.21
N CYS A 330 7.47 3.43 3.01
CA CYS A 330 6.93 2.61 4.09
C CYS A 330 8.07 1.88 4.82
N SER A 331 8.48 2.38 6.00
CA SER A 331 9.49 1.74 6.86
C SER A 331 9.14 0.29 7.20
N TRP A 332 7.88 0.04 7.58
CA TRP A 332 7.37 -1.30 7.89
C TRP A 332 7.47 -2.27 6.70
N GLY A 333 7.05 -1.82 5.52
CA GLY A 333 7.17 -2.59 4.28
C GLY A 333 8.63 -2.88 3.93
N MET A 334 9.52 -1.88 4.05
CA MET A 334 10.95 -2.04 3.77
C MET A 334 11.63 -3.05 4.69
N PHE A 335 11.34 -3.02 6.00
CA PHE A 335 11.86 -4.00 6.94
C PHE A 335 11.49 -5.43 6.51
N ASN A 336 10.21 -5.66 6.22
CA ASN A 336 9.71 -6.99 5.83
C ASN A 336 10.24 -7.45 4.48
N GLN A 337 10.41 -6.53 3.52
CA GLN A 337 11.00 -6.84 2.23
C GLN A 337 12.48 -7.17 2.33
N PHE A 338 13.22 -6.46 3.18
CA PHE A 338 14.62 -6.73 3.46
C PHE A 338 14.80 -8.12 4.07
N VAL A 339 14.10 -8.41 5.16
CA VAL A 339 14.16 -9.72 5.84
C VAL A 339 13.64 -10.84 4.93
N GLY A 340 12.54 -10.60 4.21
CA GLY A 340 11.97 -11.60 3.31
C GLY A 340 12.85 -11.97 2.13
N ARG A 341 13.67 -11.04 1.63
CA ARG A 341 14.65 -11.35 0.58
C ARG A 341 15.81 -12.23 1.10
N LEU A 342 16.22 -12.01 2.35
CA LEU A 342 17.25 -12.82 3.03
C LEU A 342 16.73 -14.22 3.39
N GLY A 343 15.42 -14.37 3.55
CA GLY A 343 14.76 -15.61 3.92
C GLY A 343 14.64 -16.66 2.81
N PHE A 344 13.75 -17.62 3.08
CA PHE A 344 13.45 -18.74 2.18
C PHE A 344 12.62 -18.32 0.96
N TRP A 345 11.95 -17.17 1.06
CA TRP A 345 10.95 -16.78 0.08
C TRP A 345 11.56 -16.31 -1.25
N ARG A 346 11.05 -16.89 -2.34
CA ARG A 346 11.40 -16.54 -3.72
C ARG A 346 10.34 -17.03 -4.68
N LEU A 347 10.25 -16.41 -5.85
CA LEU A 347 9.51 -16.98 -6.97
C LEU A 347 10.45 -17.91 -7.76
N LYS A 348 9.97 -19.09 -8.13
CA LYS A 348 10.74 -20.06 -8.91
C LYS A 348 9.95 -20.46 -10.16
N ALA A 349 10.63 -20.53 -11.30
CA ALA A 349 10.06 -21.14 -12.50
C ALA A 349 10.14 -22.67 -12.38
N LYS A 350 9.07 -23.39 -12.71
CA LYS A 350 9.10 -24.87 -12.75
C LYS A 350 10.04 -25.33 -13.87
N ASP A 351 9.96 -24.71 -15.04
CA ASP A 351 10.87 -24.89 -16.17
C ASP A 351 11.33 -23.53 -16.75
N PRO A 352 12.62 -23.16 -16.65
CA PRO A 352 13.15 -21.95 -17.28
C PRO A 352 12.97 -21.89 -18.80
N TYR A 353 12.97 -23.01 -19.51
CA TYR A 353 12.85 -23.04 -20.97
C TYR A 353 11.45 -22.64 -21.43
N GLU A 354 10.42 -22.98 -20.66
CA GLU A 354 9.06 -22.55 -20.94
C GLU A 354 8.92 -21.02 -20.83
N CYS A 355 9.68 -20.38 -19.91
CA CYS A 355 9.76 -18.92 -19.86
C CYS A 355 10.44 -18.29 -21.08
N VAL A 356 11.39 -18.97 -21.73
CA VAL A 356 12.01 -18.52 -22.99
C VAL A 356 11.00 -18.56 -24.13
N ARG A 357 10.20 -19.63 -24.20
CA ARG A 357 9.20 -19.85 -25.26
C ARG A 357 7.95 -18.97 -25.11
N CYS A 358 7.67 -18.50 -23.90
CA CYS A 358 6.52 -17.64 -23.60
C CYS A 358 6.64 -16.26 -24.29
N LYS A 359 5.81 -16.03 -25.31
CA LYS A 359 5.77 -14.77 -26.06
C LYS A 359 5.06 -13.62 -25.32
N THR A 360 3.98 -13.92 -24.60
CA THR A 360 3.10 -12.90 -24.00
C THR A 360 3.69 -12.26 -22.74
N LYS A 361 4.40 -13.04 -21.92
CA LYS A 361 5.03 -12.59 -20.66
C LYS A 361 4.05 -11.84 -19.74
N ASP A 362 2.81 -12.34 -19.66
CA ASP A 362 1.69 -11.73 -18.92
C ASP A 362 1.99 -11.48 -17.43
N CYS A 363 2.90 -12.26 -16.85
CA CYS A 363 3.38 -12.10 -15.49
C CYS A 363 3.96 -10.70 -15.18
N VAL A 364 4.52 -10.02 -16.18
CA VAL A 364 5.03 -8.63 -16.05
C VAL A 364 3.86 -7.65 -15.99
N ALA A 365 2.85 -7.85 -16.82
CA ALA A 365 1.70 -6.96 -16.88
C ALA A 365 0.80 -7.08 -15.65
N ALA A 366 0.69 -8.29 -15.09
CA ALA A 366 -0.04 -8.58 -13.87
C ALA A 366 0.67 -8.11 -12.60
N CYS A 367 1.98 -7.80 -12.66
CA CYS A 367 2.74 -7.46 -11.46
C CYS A 367 2.28 -6.12 -10.84
N PRO A 368 1.77 -6.12 -9.60
CA PRO A 368 1.19 -4.93 -8.97
C PRO A 368 2.19 -3.81 -8.68
N VAL A 369 3.48 -4.15 -8.56
CA VAL A 369 4.59 -3.22 -8.33
C VAL A 369 5.38 -2.94 -9.62
N GLY A 370 4.96 -3.50 -10.76
CA GLY A 370 5.58 -3.25 -12.07
C GLY A 370 6.96 -3.86 -12.28
N LEU A 371 7.28 -4.98 -11.61
CA LEU A 371 8.61 -5.62 -11.72
C LEU A 371 8.80 -6.28 -13.09
N THR A 372 9.42 -5.56 -14.02
CA THR A 372 9.65 -6.02 -15.41
C THR A 372 10.76 -7.06 -15.56
N ALA A 373 11.61 -7.25 -14.54
CA ALA A 373 12.74 -8.18 -14.61
C ALA A 373 12.37 -9.64 -14.33
N ILE A 374 11.10 -9.94 -14.03
CA ILE A 374 10.63 -11.29 -13.67
C ILE A 374 11.04 -12.33 -14.73
N PRO A 375 10.69 -12.18 -16.02
CA PRO A 375 11.02 -13.20 -17.03
C PRO A 375 12.53 -13.39 -17.23
N GLY A 376 13.28 -12.28 -17.26
CA GLY A 376 14.74 -12.34 -17.42
C GLY A 376 15.44 -13.06 -16.27
N SER A 377 14.92 -12.92 -15.04
CA SER A 377 15.45 -13.65 -13.88
C SER A 377 15.12 -15.14 -13.92
N PHE A 378 13.91 -15.52 -14.34
CA PHE A 378 13.57 -16.94 -14.52
C PHE A 378 14.43 -17.61 -15.59
N ILE A 379 14.66 -16.95 -16.72
CA ILE A 379 15.49 -17.49 -17.80
C ILE A 379 16.96 -17.64 -17.35
N ARG A 380 17.50 -16.65 -16.64
CA ARG A 380 18.92 -16.65 -16.26
C ARG A 380 19.24 -17.52 -15.05
N THR A 381 18.39 -17.50 -14.03
CA THR A 381 18.69 -18.09 -12.72
C THR A 381 17.65 -19.09 -12.25
N GLY A 382 16.55 -19.31 -12.99
CA GLY A 382 15.41 -20.15 -12.56
C GLY A 382 14.57 -19.54 -11.43
N GLU A 383 15.06 -18.48 -10.78
CA GLU A 383 14.45 -17.87 -9.61
C GLU A 383 14.40 -16.35 -9.74
N PHE A 384 13.46 -15.72 -9.03
CA PHE A 384 13.30 -14.28 -8.92
C PHE A 384 13.20 -13.84 -7.45
N ARG A 385 14.08 -12.91 -7.07
CA ARG A 385 14.09 -12.23 -5.76
C ARG A 385 14.20 -10.73 -5.96
N SER A 386 13.42 -9.95 -5.20
CA SER A 386 13.44 -8.49 -5.24
C SER A 386 13.05 -7.89 -3.89
N TYR A 387 13.65 -6.75 -3.53
CA TYR A 387 13.26 -5.95 -2.36
C TYR A 387 11.91 -5.23 -2.53
N LYS A 388 11.35 -5.27 -3.74
CA LYS A 388 10.07 -4.63 -4.05
C LYS A 388 8.95 -5.65 -4.25
N CYS A 389 9.24 -6.96 -4.13
CA CYS A 389 8.24 -7.98 -4.42
C CYS A 389 7.32 -8.21 -3.21
N ILE A 390 6.10 -7.73 -3.31
CA ILE A 390 5.09 -7.79 -2.23
C ILE A 390 4.41 -9.16 -2.04
N GLY A 391 4.75 -10.16 -2.85
CA GLY A 391 4.22 -11.52 -2.67
C GLY A 391 2.73 -11.72 -2.90
N VAL A 392 2.04 -10.76 -3.54
CA VAL A 392 0.61 -10.83 -3.93
C VAL A 392 0.35 -11.86 -5.04
N GLY A 393 1.37 -12.33 -5.74
CA GLY A 393 1.25 -13.56 -6.52
C GLY A 393 0.41 -13.54 -7.80
N GLU A 394 -0.09 -12.38 -8.23
CA GLU A 394 -0.83 -12.25 -9.49
C GLU A 394 0.01 -12.61 -10.71
N CYS A 395 1.34 -12.46 -10.63
CA CYS A 395 2.24 -12.93 -11.67
C CYS A 395 2.14 -14.46 -11.88
N ALA A 396 1.93 -15.24 -10.81
CA ALA A 396 1.71 -16.68 -10.91
C ALA A 396 0.32 -16.98 -11.48
N SER A 397 -0.71 -16.28 -10.99
CA SER A 397 -2.08 -16.44 -11.51
C SER A 397 -2.25 -16.06 -12.98
N ALA A 398 -1.45 -15.11 -13.46
CA ALA A 398 -1.48 -14.65 -14.85
C ALA A 398 -0.57 -15.47 -15.78
N CYS A 399 0.20 -16.43 -15.27
CA CYS A 399 1.05 -17.25 -16.11
C CYS A 399 0.19 -18.20 -16.98
N PRO A 400 0.24 -18.11 -18.32
CA PRO A 400 -0.66 -18.88 -19.18
C PRO A 400 -0.41 -20.39 -19.13
N VAL A 401 0.78 -20.80 -18.67
CA VAL A 401 1.25 -22.19 -18.59
C VAL A 401 1.49 -22.65 -17.14
N ASP A 402 1.03 -21.87 -16.15
CA ASP A 402 1.18 -22.18 -14.72
C ASP A 402 2.64 -22.55 -14.33
N ASN A 403 3.62 -21.82 -14.85
CA ASN A 403 5.04 -22.15 -14.70
C ASN A 403 5.70 -21.46 -13.48
N ILE A 404 4.98 -20.64 -12.73
CA ILE A 404 5.54 -19.85 -11.62
C ILE A 404 5.06 -20.43 -10.28
N LEU A 405 6.02 -20.78 -9.41
CA LEU A 405 5.79 -21.33 -8.09
C LEU A 405 6.25 -20.35 -7.00
N PHE A 406 5.49 -20.25 -5.91
CA PHE A 406 5.98 -19.64 -4.66
C PHE A 406 6.82 -20.65 -3.90
N TYR A 407 8.11 -20.36 -3.77
CA TYR A 407 8.99 -21.15 -2.93
C TYR A 407 9.12 -20.45 -1.57
N ASP A 408 8.75 -21.14 -0.50
CA ASP A 408 8.76 -20.65 0.88
C ASP A 408 9.26 -21.75 1.84
N VAL A 409 9.17 -21.52 3.15
CA VAL A 409 9.60 -22.51 4.16
C VAL A 409 8.93 -23.89 3.98
N ARG A 410 7.68 -23.96 3.50
CA ARG A 410 6.95 -25.23 3.33
C ARG A 410 7.61 -26.09 2.27
N HIS A 411 8.05 -25.45 1.18
CA HIS A 411 8.78 -26.11 0.10
C HIS A 411 10.19 -26.49 0.56
N PHE A 412 10.88 -25.61 1.28
CA PHE A 412 12.19 -25.92 1.84
C PHE A 412 12.17 -27.14 2.76
N ILE A 413 11.19 -27.23 3.67
CA ILE A 413 11.02 -28.37 4.57
C ILE A 413 10.71 -29.64 3.77
N ARG A 414 9.81 -29.56 2.78
CA ARG A 414 9.47 -30.70 1.91
C ARG A 414 10.70 -31.22 1.18
N ASP A 415 11.45 -30.36 0.50
CA ASP A 415 12.66 -30.73 -0.22
C ASP A 415 13.71 -31.38 0.71
N HIS A 416 13.84 -30.87 1.93
CA HIS A 416 14.80 -31.39 2.90
C HIS A 416 14.39 -32.78 3.43
N ILE A 417 13.09 -33.02 3.63
CA ILE A 417 12.56 -34.33 4.05
C ILE A 417 12.66 -35.35 2.91
N SER A 418 12.30 -34.98 1.67
CA SER A 418 12.40 -35.87 0.49
C SER A 418 13.83 -36.35 0.28
N ARG A 419 14.81 -35.44 0.34
CA ARG A 419 16.24 -35.77 0.22
C ARG A 419 16.73 -36.75 1.29
N ARG A 420 16.26 -36.62 2.53
CA ARG A 420 16.62 -37.56 3.61
C ARG A 420 16.05 -38.96 3.43
N LYS A 421 14.91 -39.10 2.75
CA LYS A 421 14.26 -40.40 2.54
C LYS A 421 14.80 -41.17 1.33
N GLY A 422 15.81 -40.64 0.61
CA GLY A 422 16.33 -41.27 -0.61
C GLY A 422 15.30 -41.39 -1.73
N ILE A 423 14.17 -40.69 -1.60
CA ILE A 423 13.17 -40.59 -2.66
C ILE A 423 13.71 -39.51 -3.59
N GLU A 424 14.35 -39.93 -4.68
CA GLU A 424 14.53 -39.08 -5.85
C GLU A 424 13.13 -38.73 -6.35
N GLU A 425 12.58 -37.63 -5.84
CA GLU A 425 11.50 -36.95 -6.54
C GLU A 425 12.03 -36.62 -7.94
N PRO A 426 11.24 -36.84 -9.00
CA PRO A 426 11.59 -36.36 -10.32
C PRO A 426 11.86 -34.87 -10.17
N SER A 427 13.13 -34.54 -10.24
CA SER A 427 13.58 -33.20 -9.99
C SER A 427 12.81 -32.32 -10.96
N VAL A 428 12.12 -31.30 -10.44
CA VAL A 428 11.68 -30.11 -11.20
C VAL A 428 12.93 -29.29 -11.59
N LEU A 429 13.97 -30.02 -11.97
CA LEU A 429 15.34 -29.68 -12.24
C LEU A 429 15.65 -30.59 -13.43
N GLY A 430 15.13 -30.24 -14.60
CA GLY A 430 15.94 -30.42 -15.78
C GLY A 430 17.20 -29.63 -15.48
N THR A 431 18.30 -30.33 -15.16
CA THR A 431 19.64 -29.77 -15.13
C THR A 431 19.86 -29.08 -16.47
N ALA A 432 19.67 -27.77 -16.49
CA ALA A 432 20.11 -26.93 -17.58
C ALA A 432 21.63 -27.05 -17.63
N ARG A 433 22.12 -27.94 -18.49
CA ARG A 433 23.46 -27.79 -19.05
C ARG A 433 23.46 -26.43 -19.73
N THR A 434 24.22 -25.50 -19.16
CA THR A 434 24.68 -24.30 -19.87
C THR A 434 25.17 -24.74 -21.25
N PRO A 435 24.54 -24.31 -22.35
CA PRO A 435 25.20 -24.40 -23.64
C PRO A 435 26.33 -23.38 -23.59
N THR A 436 27.56 -23.88 -23.74
CA THR A 436 28.69 -23.07 -24.17
C THR A 436 28.27 -22.29 -25.41
N LEU A 437 28.37 -20.96 -25.30
CA LEU A 437 28.28 -20.03 -26.42
C LEU A 437 29.53 -20.26 -27.29
N GLU A 438 29.45 -21.22 -28.21
CA GLU A 438 30.37 -21.31 -29.34
C GLU A 438 29.57 -21.33 -30.64
N HIS A 439 29.87 -20.34 -31.48
CA HIS A 439 29.49 -20.16 -32.88
C HIS A 439 28.00 -20.12 -33.26
N MET A 440 27.49 -18.89 -33.37
CA MET A 440 26.64 -18.49 -34.49
C MET A 440 27.24 -17.22 -35.11
N ASP A 441 28.27 -17.41 -35.93
CA ASP A 441 28.46 -16.60 -37.13
C ASP A 441 27.49 -17.19 -38.17
N ASP A 442 26.55 -16.39 -38.63
CA ASP A 442 26.22 -16.24 -40.05
C ASP A 442 25.12 -15.19 -40.18
N GLY A 443 25.44 -14.18 -40.98
CA GLY A 443 24.65 -12.98 -41.14
C GLY A 443 23.34 -13.24 -41.89
N GLU A 444 22.29 -12.57 -41.43
CA GLU A 444 21.20 -12.19 -42.31
C GLU A 444 20.66 -10.82 -41.88
N SER A 445 21.03 -9.82 -42.68
CA SER A 445 20.57 -8.45 -42.59
C SER A 445 19.09 -8.38 -42.97
N ILE A 446 18.21 -8.20 -41.98
CA ILE A 446 16.82 -7.81 -42.25
C ILE A 446 16.63 -6.34 -41.86
N HIS A 447 16.54 -5.50 -42.88
CA HIS A 447 16.07 -4.13 -42.82
C HIS A 447 14.67 -4.08 -42.16
N ALA A 448 14.59 -3.51 -40.95
CA ALA A 448 13.32 -3.15 -40.33
C ALA A 448 12.94 -1.71 -40.70
N SER A 449 11.94 -1.59 -41.60
CA SER A 449 11.24 -0.35 -41.91
C SER A 449 10.34 0.10 -40.74
N PRO A 450 10.28 1.39 -40.38
CA PRO A 450 9.44 1.87 -39.29
C PRO A 450 8.01 2.10 -39.79
N ARG A 451 7.10 1.16 -39.53
CA ARG A 451 5.65 1.44 -39.62
C ARG A 451 5.18 2.17 -38.36
N ARG A 452 4.91 3.46 -38.56
CA ARG A 452 3.96 4.25 -37.77
C ARG A 452 2.63 3.50 -37.68
N LEU A 453 2.09 3.35 -36.47
CA LEU A 453 0.66 3.16 -36.26
C LEU A 453 0.16 4.35 -35.45
N ARG A 454 -0.77 5.06 -36.09
CA ARG A 454 -1.65 6.08 -35.51
C ARG A 454 -2.66 5.44 -34.58
#